data_AF-A0A0R3T6C4-F1
#
_entry.id   AF-A0A0R3T6C4-F1
#
_cell.length_a   1.000
_cell.length_b   1.000
_cell.length_c   1.000
_cell.angle_alpha   90.00
_cell.angle_beta   90.00
_cell.angle_gamma   90.00
#
_symmetry.space_group_name_H-M   'P 1'
#
loop_
_entity.id
_entity.type
_entity.pdbx_description
1 polymer ?
#
loop_
_entity_poly.entity_id
_entity_poly.type
_entity_poly.pdbx_seq_one_letter_code
_entity_poly.pdbx_strand_id
1 'polypeptide(L)'
;MGTLGALTIADLREIKVAEPSDDHDRTTQSLLQALSTCISLIITNYTDWLSEVKNLLEEDAIKIMDFFSRQSIDFFSKLPEELQFVMSGDMDTKASDAISSSSNNVSALVLLVEGIGVAAGVVSCWRLPEKILQRLTKFGLKYECWSGPGIPPSQHLIERLKGVKGLICHPGVKIDSEVLNAAGSSLKVVSTMSVGYDHLDLKEMKSRNVRVGYVPDVLTDATAELTVGLLLAVSRRMGEASETVRAGKWGAWQPFWMCGKELKNSTVGIFGLGRIGRAVATRLAAFSPSRIIYASSGKRPGGYQSVTLFTKPDGTSVVAEPVSFDDLLKQSDFLCVCASMCEGLKSAFNEETFGKMKAGAVFVNIARGAMVDQEALFRALTKDIEAGGLWGAGLDVTTPEPLPADSPLLKLPNCFILPHIASATEETRWLMAERAVDNLVAALADEPMPSELKV
;
A
#
# COMPACT_ATOMS: atom_id res chain seq x y z
N MET A 1 59.93 42.71 -4.06
CA MET A 1 59.63 42.94 -2.63
C MET A 1 58.29 43.64 -2.54
N GLY A 2 57.39 43.17 -1.67
CA GLY A 2 56.20 43.92 -1.25
C GLY A 2 54.87 43.26 -1.59
N THR A 3 54.31 42.60 -0.57
CA THR A 3 52.99 42.01 -0.44
C THR A 3 51.82 42.98 -0.68
N LEU A 4 50.81 42.53 -1.42
CA LEU A 4 49.40 42.99 -1.44
C LEU A 4 48.60 41.69 -1.53
N GLY A 5 47.91 41.20 -0.50
CA GLY A 5 46.76 41.83 0.16
C GLY A 5 45.51 41.16 -0.41
N ALA A 6 44.96 40.16 0.30
CA ALA A 6 43.82 39.37 -0.16
C ALA A 6 42.57 40.25 -0.35
N LEU A 7 41.97 40.19 -1.54
CA LEU A 7 40.65 40.75 -1.84
C LEU A 7 39.58 39.96 -1.08
N THR A 8 38.57 40.65 -0.55
CA THR A 8 37.47 40.04 0.20
C THR A 8 36.28 39.74 -0.72
N ILE A 9 35.39 38.85 -0.27
CA ILE A 9 34.19 38.41 -1.03
C ILE A 9 33.25 39.59 -1.37
N ALA A 10 33.31 40.71 -0.65
CA ALA A 10 32.55 41.92 -0.96
C ALA A 10 33.05 42.61 -2.24
N ASP A 11 34.36 42.58 -2.51
CA ASP A 11 35.00 43.25 -3.65
C ASP A 11 34.69 42.56 -4.99
N LEU A 12 34.39 41.26 -4.95
CA LEU A 12 34.07 40.45 -6.12
C LEU A 12 32.60 40.55 -6.56
N ARG A 13 31.70 41.08 -5.72
CA ARG A 13 30.26 41.17 -6.00
C ARG A 13 29.84 42.35 -6.88
N GLU A 14 30.73 43.33 -7.10
CA GLU A 14 30.40 44.52 -7.91
C GLU A 14 30.89 44.46 -9.37
N ILE A 15 31.51 43.34 -9.80
CA ILE A 15 32.02 43.20 -11.17
C ILE A 15 30.84 42.90 -12.12
N LYS A 16 30.40 43.92 -12.88
CA LYS A 16 29.39 43.77 -13.92
C LYS A 16 30.02 43.32 -15.25
N VAL A 17 29.50 42.24 -15.82
CA VAL A 17 29.88 41.71 -17.14
C VAL A 17 29.02 42.36 -18.22
N ALA A 18 29.65 42.86 -19.29
CA ALA A 18 28.99 43.51 -20.43
C ALA A 18 28.50 42.48 -21.49
N GLU A 19 27.41 42.80 -22.20
CA GLU A 19 26.80 41.96 -23.24
C GLU A 19 27.42 42.14 -24.65
N PRO A 20 27.25 41.16 -25.57
CA PRO A 20 28.18 40.93 -26.69
C PRO A 20 27.67 41.35 -28.08
N SER A 21 28.59 41.42 -29.07
CA SER A 21 28.30 41.54 -30.51
C SER A 21 29.03 40.50 -31.38
N ASP A 22 28.43 40.26 -32.56
CA ASP A 22 28.58 39.15 -33.51
C ASP A 22 29.89 39.05 -34.32
N ASP A 23 30.57 37.89 -34.25
CA ASP A 23 31.14 37.11 -35.37
C ASP A 23 31.72 35.80 -34.75
N HIS A 24 31.51 34.62 -35.35
CA HIS A 24 31.77 33.34 -34.66
C HIS A 24 33.27 33.00 -34.46
N ASP A 25 33.82 33.26 -33.27
CA ASP A 25 34.91 32.51 -32.60
C ASP A 25 34.95 32.82 -31.08
N ARG A 26 33.85 32.45 -30.42
CA ARG A 26 33.51 32.77 -29.03
C ARG A 26 32.71 31.64 -28.37
N THR A 27 32.00 30.83 -29.16
CA THR A 27 31.17 29.71 -28.68
C THR A 27 32.01 28.62 -28.02
N THR A 28 33.20 28.33 -28.56
CA THR A 28 34.18 27.38 -28.01
C THR A 28 34.80 27.89 -26.71
N GLN A 29 35.07 29.20 -26.61
CA GLN A 29 35.62 29.81 -25.40
C GLN A 29 34.58 29.96 -24.29
N SER A 30 33.31 30.20 -24.62
CA SER A 30 32.18 30.19 -23.67
C SER A 30 31.88 28.78 -23.14
N LEU A 31 32.05 27.74 -23.95
CA LEU A 31 31.89 26.33 -23.54
C LEU A 31 33.02 25.85 -22.61
N LEU A 32 34.28 26.22 -22.89
CA LEU A 32 35.44 25.93 -22.04
C LEU A 32 35.39 26.67 -20.69
N GLN A 33 34.88 27.91 -20.67
CA GLN A 33 34.69 28.66 -19.43
C GLN A 33 33.50 28.12 -18.61
N ALA A 34 32.44 27.65 -19.26
CA ALA A 34 31.27 27.04 -18.59
C ALA A 34 31.60 25.67 -17.98
N LEU A 35 32.33 24.79 -18.69
CA LEU A 35 32.71 23.47 -18.16
C LEU A 35 33.69 23.57 -16.98
N SER A 36 34.66 24.49 -17.05
CA SER A 36 35.62 24.75 -15.96
C SER A 36 34.95 25.32 -14.70
N THR A 37 33.92 26.16 -14.89
CA THR A 37 33.09 26.72 -13.80
C THR A 37 32.18 25.65 -13.18
N CYS A 38 31.60 24.75 -13.99
CA CYS A 38 30.74 23.67 -13.51
C CYS A 38 31.52 22.62 -12.70
N ILE A 39 32.68 22.17 -13.17
CA ILE A 39 33.48 21.16 -12.46
C ILE A 39 34.04 21.72 -11.13
N SER A 40 34.41 23.01 -11.09
CA SER A 40 34.94 23.63 -9.87
C SER A 40 33.86 23.94 -8.81
N LEU A 41 32.62 24.26 -9.23
CA LEU A 41 31.48 24.47 -8.32
C LEU A 41 30.93 23.15 -7.75
N ILE A 42 30.91 22.08 -8.56
CA ILE A 42 30.46 20.73 -8.15
C ILE A 42 31.39 20.14 -7.07
N ILE A 43 32.69 20.44 -7.14
CA ILE A 43 33.67 19.91 -6.18
C ILE A 43 33.64 20.69 -4.84
N THR A 44 33.21 21.95 -4.81
CA THR A 44 33.42 22.78 -3.61
C THR A 44 32.25 22.79 -2.63
N ASN A 45 30.98 22.77 -3.06
CA ASN A 45 29.86 23.01 -2.14
C ASN A 45 28.67 22.07 -2.37
N TYR A 46 28.45 21.21 -1.39
CA TYR A 46 27.19 20.59 -1.04
C TYR A 46 25.93 21.47 -1.21
N THR A 47 24.81 20.75 -1.32
CA THR A 47 23.40 21.12 -1.05
C THR A 47 22.72 22.10 -2.03
N ASP A 48 21.65 21.60 -2.65
CA ASP A 48 20.58 22.29 -3.40
C ASP A 48 20.57 22.23 -4.94
N TRP A 49 21.44 21.46 -5.59
CA TRP A 49 21.56 21.44 -7.06
C TRP A 49 21.10 20.13 -7.75
N LEU A 50 19.79 19.81 -7.69
CA LEU A 50 19.21 18.70 -8.48
C LEU A 50 18.06 19.11 -9.40
N SER A 51 17.46 20.28 -9.19
CA SER A 51 16.32 20.75 -9.99
C SER A 51 16.71 21.35 -11.35
N GLU A 52 17.90 21.95 -11.48
CA GLU A 52 18.35 22.57 -12.74
C GLU A 52 19.06 21.60 -13.69
N VAL A 53 19.82 20.62 -13.17
CA VAL A 53 20.49 19.56 -13.95
C VAL A 53 19.50 18.70 -14.70
N LYS A 54 18.33 18.51 -14.07
CA LYS A 54 17.22 17.74 -14.62
C LYS A 54 16.64 18.36 -15.88
N ASN A 55 16.60 19.69 -15.97
CA ASN A 55 16.15 20.40 -17.17
C ASN A 55 17.19 20.33 -18.30
N LEU A 56 18.49 20.34 -17.98
CA LEU A 56 19.59 20.20 -18.95
C LEU A 56 19.67 18.80 -19.57
N LEU A 57 19.23 17.76 -18.85
CA LEU A 57 19.18 16.38 -19.35
C LEU A 57 17.90 16.07 -20.14
N GLU A 58 16.86 16.90 -20.03
CA GLU A 58 15.58 16.71 -20.71
C GLU A 58 15.58 17.21 -22.18
N GLU A 59 16.53 18.02 -22.63
CA GLU A 59 16.59 18.50 -24.04
C GLU A 59 17.68 17.82 -24.90
N ASP A 60 17.50 16.53 -25.13
CA ASP A 60 18.22 15.69 -26.10
C ASP A 60 19.55 15.09 -25.64
N ALA A 61 19.45 14.05 -24.81
CA ALA A 61 20.44 12.98 -24.71
C ALA A 61 20.86 12.44 -26.10
N ILE A 62 19.97 12.52 -27.09
CA ILE A 62 20.23 12.17 -28.50
C ILE A 62 21.26 13.11 -29.15
N LYS A 63 21.24 14.42 -28.87
CA LYS A 63 22.22 15.39 -29.41
C LYS A 63 23.59 15.24 -28.76
N ILE A 64 23.62 14.90 -27.47
CA ILE A 64 24.85 14.57 -26.74
C ILE A 64 25.46 13.29 -27.31
N MET A 65 24.65 12.25 -27.52
CA MET A 65 25.06 10.99 -28.15
C MET A 65 25.50 11.18 -29.63
N ASP A 66 24.80 12.02 -30.39
CA ASP A 66 25.14 12.40 -31.76
C ASP A 66 26.44 13.21 -31.84
N PHE A 67 26.69 14.10 -30.87
CA PHE A 67 27.97 14.81 -30.77
C PHE A 67 29.15 13.85 -30.54
N PHE A 68 29.05 12.92 -29.58
CA PHE A 68 30.12 11.97 -29.27
C PHE A 68 30.30 10.90 -30.35
N SER A 69 29.22 10.43 -30.96
CA SER A 69 29.28 9.45 -32.08
C SER A 69 29.91 10.00 -33.36
N ARG A 70 29.99 11.33 -33.52
CA ARG A 70 30.67 12.00 -34.64
C ARG A 70 32.13 12.34 -34.39
N GLN A 71 32.63 12.13 -33.17
CA GLN A 71 34.02 12.40 -32.85
C GLN A 71 34.94 11.27 -33.32
N SER A 72 36.14 11.65 -33.79
CA SER A 72 37.14 10.69 -34.22
C SER A 72 37.79 9.97 -33.03
N ILE A 73 38.42 8.81 -33.27
CA ILE A 73 39.18 8.08 -32.23
C ILE A 73 40.27 8.97 -31.58
N ASP A 74 40.83 9.90 -32.35
CA ASP A 74 41.85 10.85 -31.92
C ASP A 74 41.31 11.96 -30.98
N PHE A 75 40.00 12.17 -30.93
CA PHE A 75 39.35 13.06 -29.95
C PHE A 75 39.35 12.41 -28.56
N PHE A 76 39.09 11.09 -28.49
CA PHE A 76 38.98 10.37 -27.22
C PHE A 76 40.34 10.06 -26.59
N SER A 77 41.39 9.86 -27.41
CA SER A 77 42.78 9.71 -26.92
C SER A 77 43.35 10.97 -26.27
N LYS A 78 42.69 12.12 -26.44
CA LYS A 78 43.07 13.42 -25.88
C LYS A 78 42.33 13.77 -24.58
N LEU A 79 41.43 12.89 -24.11
CA LEU A 79 40.79 13.05 -22.80
C LEU A 79 41.78 12.75 -21.67
N PRO A 80 41.62 13.35 -20.47
CA PRO A 80 42.46 13.06 -19.31
C PRO A 80 42.50 11.56 -18.95
N GLU A 81 43.64 11.06 -18.47
CA GLU A 81 43.86 9.63 -18.15
C GLU A 81 42.81 9.07 -17.18
N GLU A 82 42.27 9.89 -16.28
CA GLU A 82 41.23 9.48 -15.32
C GLU A 82 39.90 9.09 -15.98
N LEU A 83 39.58 9.69 -17.13
CA LEU A 83 38.41 9.34 -17.95
C LEU A 83 38.70 8.14 -18.87
N GLN A 84 39.96 7.92 -19.23
CA GLN A 84 40.38 6.76 -20.02
C GLN A 84 40.35 5.47 -19.20
N PHE A 85 40.73 5.52 -17.91
CA PHE A 85 40.70 4.38 -16.98
C PHE A 85 39.29 3.83 -16.73
N VAL A 86 38.29 4.70 -16.73
CA VAL A 86 36.86 4.33 -16.61
C VAL A 86 36.35 3.62 -17.87
N MET A 87 37.00 3.84 -19.02
CA MET A 87 36.62 3.24 -20.31
C MET A 87 37.43 1.98 -20.66
N SER A 88 38.55 1.69 -20.00
CA SER A 88 39.41 0.54 -20.29
C SER A 88 39.08 -0.76 -19.52
N GLY A 89 38.07 -0.74 -18.65
CA GLY A 89 37.36 -1.95 -18.22
C GLY A 89 38.18 -3.00 -17.46
N ASP A 90 38.79 -2.65 -16.33
CA ASP A 90 39.32 -3.63 -15.36
C ASP A 90 38.40 -3.72 -14.14
N MET A 91 37.29 -4.45 -14.31
CA MET A 91 36.57 -5.10 -13.21
C MET A 91 36.52 -6.59 -13.52
N ASP A 92 37.16 -7.37 -12.65
CA ASP A 92 37.54 -8.76 -12.90
C ASP A 92 36.36 -9.70 -13.23
N THR A 93 36.49 -10.32 -14.41
CA THR A 93 36.13 -11.70 -14.82
C THR A 93 34.69 -12.22 -14.67
N LYS A 94 33.83 -11.82 -15.64
CA LYS A 94 33.01 -12.75 -16.46
C LYS A 94 32.37 -12.07 -17.71
N ALA A 95 33.06 -11.12 -18.31
CA ALA A 95 32.57 -10.37 -19.48
C ALA A 95 33.61 -10.27 -20.62
N SER A 96 34.59 -11.17 -20.69
CA SER A 96 35.63 -11.14 -21.73
C SER A 96 35.13 -11.57 -23.11
N ASP A 97 34.01 -12.29 -23.20
CA ASP A 97 33.58 -12.89 -24.47
C ASP A 97 32.63 -12.00 -25.28
N ALA A 98 32.26 -10.82 -24.76
CA ALA A 98 31.42 -9.85 -25.47
C ALA A 98 32.19 -8.66 -26.06
N ILE A 99 33.45 -8.44 -25.65
CA ILE A 99 34.25 -7.29 -26.09
C ILE A 99 34.98 -7.57 -27.42
N SER A 100 35.12 -8.84 -27.83
CA SER A 100 35.88 -9.18 -29.04
C SER A 100 35.13 -9.02 -30.37
N SER A 101 33.91 -8.46 -30.39
CA SER A 101 33.14 -8.36 -31.65
C SER A 101 32.34 -7.07 -31.90
N SER A 102 32.63 -5.94 -31.21
CA SER A 102 32.01 -4.67 -31.61
C SER A 102 32.92 -3.45 -31.42
N SER A 103 33.30 -2.85 -32.53
CA SER A 103 34.17 -1.68 -32.65
C SER A 103 33.46 -0.34 -32.37
N ASN A 104 32.71 -0.22 -31.26
CA ASN A 104 32.02 1.03 -30.92
C ASN A 104 32.11 1.34 -29.42
N ASN A 105 33.01 2.27 -29.06
CA ASN A 105 33.17 2.81 -27.71
C ASN A 105 31.93 3.60 -27.21
N VAL A 106 30.94 3.85 -28.08
CA VAL A 106 29.64 4.41 -27.72
C VAL A 106 28.81 3.41 -26.91
N SER A 107 28.90 2.11 -27.19
CA SER A 107 28.19 1.08 -26.42
C SER A 107 28.75 0.96 -25.00
N ALA A 108 30.05 1.19 -24.81
CA ALA A 108 30.67 1.21 -23.48
C ALA A 108 30.25 2.45 -22.67
N LEU A 109 30.10 3.61 -23.29
CA LEU A 109 29.61 4.84 -22.64
C LEU A 109 28.11 4.73 -22.29
N VAL A 110 27.30 4.13 -23.18
CA VAL A 110 25.88 3.80 -22.90
C VAL A 110 25.80 2.80 -21.74
N LEU A 111 26.63 1.77 -21.71
CA LEU A 111 26.74 0.83 -20.58
C LEU A 111 27.29 1.49 -19.31
N LEU A 112 28.02 2.59 -19.39
CA LEU A 112 28.51 3.34 -18.24
C LEU A 112 27.45 4.32 -17.69
N VAL A 113 26.65 4.93 -18.57
CA VAL A 113 25.48 5.76 -18.21
C VAL A 113 24.32 4.88 -17.72
N GLU A 114 24.13 3.70 -18.32
CA GLU A 114 23.22 2.64 -17.84
C GLU A 114 23.79 1.87 -16.64
N GLY A 115 25.11 1.81 -16.48
CA GLY A 115 25.80 1.04 -15.43
C GLY A 115 26.11 1.81 -14.15
N ILE A 116 26.24 3.14 -14.21
CA ILE A 116 26.34 4.01 -13.03
C ILE A 116 24.96 4.31 -12.43
N GLY A 117 23.89 4.03 -13.18
CA GLY A 117 22.53 3.97 -12.68
C GLY A 117 21.98 2.55 -12.80
N VAL A 118 22.35 1.63 -11.91
CA VAL A 118 21.50 0.45 -11.65
C VAL A 118 20.21 0.99 -11.03
N ALA A 119 19.32 1.49 -11.89
CA ALA A 119 18.00 1.99 -11.54
C ALA A 119 17.39 0.94 -10.63
N ALA A 120 17.18 1.32 -9.38
CA ALA A 120 16.66 0.42 -8.38
C ALA A 120 15.33 -0.14 -8.90
N GLY A 121 15.30 -1.44 -9.19
CA GLY A 121 14.10 -2.08 -9.71
C GLY A 121 13.00 -2.04 -8.64
N VAL A 122 11.80 -1.64 -9.06
CA VAL A 122 10.58 -1.70 -8.26
C VAL A 122 9.54 -2.51 -9.01
N VAL A 123 8.94 -3.47 -8.33
CA VAL A 123 7.83 -4.27 -8.86
C VAL A 123 6.56 -3.92 -8.10
N SER A 124 5.44 -3.76 -8.81
CA SER A 124 4.11 -3.70 -8.18
C SER A 124 3.20 -4.83 -8.65
N CYS A 125 2.37 -5.33 -7.72
CA CYS A 125 1.40 -6.38 -8.00
C CYS A 125 0.19 -5.91 -8.83
N TRP A 126 0.09 -4.62 -9.16
CA TRP A 126 -0.89 -4.04 -10.05
C TRP A 126 -0.32 -2.77 -10.70
N ARG A 127 -0.96 -2.29 -11.76
CA ARG A 127 -0.57 -1.02 -12.38
C ARG A 127 -0.94 0.16 -11.47
N LEU A 128 0.07 0.87 -10.97
CA LEU A 128 -0.11 2.12 -10.24
C LEU A 128 -0.75 3.19 -11.15
N PRO A 129 -1.60 4.07 -10.59
CA PRO A 129 -2.11 5.21 -11.33
C PRO A 129 -0.99 6.12 -11.85
N GLU A 130 -1.18 6.71 -13.03
CA GLU A 130 -0.16 7.50 -13.74
C GLU A 130 0.44 8.62 -12.87
N LYS A 131 -0.41 9.35 -12.12
CA LYS A 131 0.03 10.42 -11.21
C LYS A 131 1.00 9.94 -10.14
N ILE A 132 0.84 8.70 -9.67
CA ILE A 132 1.71 8.09 -8.66
C ILE A 132 2.98 7.55 -9.32
N LEU A 133 2.87 6.96 -10.52
CA LEU A 133 4.01 6.46 -11.29
C LEU A 133 5.04 7.55 -11.60
N GLN A 134 4.57 8.76 -11.97
CA GLN A 134 5.44 9.91 -12.20
C GLN A 134 6.37 10.21 -11.01
N ARG A 135 5.94 9.88 -9.78
CA ARG A 135 6.77 10.04 -8.59
C ARG A 135 7.91 9.02 -8.57
N LEU A 136 7.65 7.75 -8.88
CA LEU A 136 8.69 6.72 -8.97
C LEU A 136 9.73 7.06 -10.06
N THR A 137 9.27 7.54 -11.22
CA THR A 137 10.15 7.96 -12.32
C THR A 137 11.07 9.11 -11.92
N LYS A 138 10.59 10.05 -11.08
CA LYS A 138 11.42 11.15 -10.56
C LYS A 138 12.59 10.68 -9.70
N PHE A 139 12.52 9.48 -9.11
CA PHE A 139 13.61 8.86 -8.35
C PHE A 139 14.52 7.96 -9.21
N GLY A 140 14.34 7.93 -10.54
CA GLY A 140 15.14 7.09 -11.44
C GLY A 140 14.93 5.59 -11.20
N LEU A 141 13.79 5.19 -10.64
CA LEU A 141 13.46 3.80 -10.34
C LEU A 141 12.93 3.10 -11.59
N LYS A 142 13.49 1.92 -11.92
CA LYS A 142 12.95 1.08 -13.00
C LYS A 142 11.68 0.41 -12.47
N TYR A 143 10.54 0.77 -13.03
CA TYR A 143 9.25 0.25 -12.60
C TYR A 143 8.75 -0.86 -13.53
N GLU A 144 8.41 -2.00 -12.95
CA GLU A 144 7.67 -3.09 -13.60
C GLU A 144 6.39 -3.38 -12.81
N CYS A 145 5.33 -3.82 -13.50
CA CYS A 145 4.09 -4.19 -12.82
C CYS A 145 3.41 -5.38 -13.46
N TRP A 146 2.59 -6.06 -12.66
CA TRP A 146 1.64 -7.03 -13.18
C TRP A 146 0.56 -6.31 -14.00
N SER A 147 0.43 -6.71 -15.26
CA SER A 147 -0.54 -6.18 -16.22
C SER A 147 -1.62 -7.20 -16.63
N GLY A 148 -1.54 -8.43 -16.11
CA GLY A 148 -2.54 -9.46 -16.35
C GLY A 148 -3.80 -9.29 -15.49
N PRO A 149 -4.83 -10.12 -15.72
CA PRO A 149 -6.05 -10.06 -14.93
C PRO A 149 -5.80 -10.54 -13.48
N GLY A 150 -6.49 -9.93 -12.53
CA GLY A 150 -6.54 -10.40 -11.14
C GLY A 150 -5.20 -10.35 -10.41
N ILE A 151 -5.00 -11.30 -9.49
CA ILE A 151 -3.86 -11.40 -8.60
C ILE A 151 -2.66 -12.00 -9.38
N PRO A 152 -1.44 -11.41 -9.31
CA PRO A 152 -0.28 -12.00 -9.95
C PRO A 152 0.01 -13.41 -9.40
N PRO A 153 0.25 -14.41 -10.26
CA PRO A 153 0.68 -15.73 -9.80
C PRO A 153 2.02 -15.65 -9.05
N SER A 154 2.21 -16.48 -8.02
CA SER A 154 3.48 -16.52 -7.26
C SER A 154 4.70 -16.72 -8.16
N GLN A 155 4.59 -17.58 -9.18
CA GLN A 155 5.66 -17.81 -10.16
C GLN A 155 6.07 -16.54 -10.91
N HIS A 156 5.11 -15.67 -11.23
CA HIS A 156 5.40 -14.39 -11.86
C HIS A 156 6.21 -13.48 -10.92
N LEU A 157 5.84 -13.42 -9.64
CA LEU A 157 6.58 -12.63 -8.65
C LEU A 157 7.99 -13.16 -8.44
N ILE A 158 8.14 -14.50 -8.36
CA ILE A 158 9.44 -15.18 -8.24
C ILE A 158 10.38 -14.81 -9.40
N GLU A 159 9.87 -14.75 -10.62
CA GLU A 159 10.65 -14.39 -11.80
C GLU A 159 11.04 -12.91 -11.82
N ARG A 160 10.12 -12.02 -11.43
CA ARG A 160 10.27 -10.57 -11.56
C ARG A 160 11.02 -9.92 -10.41
N LEU A 161 11.07 -10.53 -9.23
CA LEU A 161 11.71 -9.94 -8.05
C LEU A 161 13.23 -10.10 -8.02
N LYS A 162 13.83 -10.85 -8.95
CA LYS A 162 15.29 -11.03 -9.01
C LYS A 162 16.01 -9.70 -9.23
N GLY A 163 16.83 -9.29 -8.28
CA GLY A 163 17.59 -8.02 -8.37
C GLY A 163 16.77 -6.76 -8.10
N VAL A 164 15.50 -6.91 -7.71
CA VAL A 164 14.60 -5.80 -7.38
C VAL A 164 14.88 -5.33 -5.96
N LYS A 165 14.77 -4.01 -5.73
CA LYS A 165 15.01 -3.39 -4.42
C LYS A 165 13.72 -3.08 -3.65
N GLY A 166 12.60 -2.92 -4.34
CA GLY A 166 11.31 -2.63 -3.70
C GLY A 166 10.13 -3.38 -4.31
N LEU A 167 9.21 -3.81 -3.47
CA LEU A 167 7.94 -4.44 -3.87
C LEU A 167 6.76 -3.65 -3.32
N ILE A 168 5.79 -3.34 -4.18
CA ILE A 168 4.47 -2.85 -3.78
C ILE A 168 3.43 -3.96 -3.95
N CYS A 169 2.79 -4.36 -2.87
CA CYS A 169 1.82 -5.47 -2.86
C CYS A 169 0.48 -5.08 -2.22
N HIS A 170 -0.49 -5.99 -2.25
CA HIS A 170 -1.81 -5.82 -1.65
C HIS A 170 -2.24 -7.15 -0.97
N PRO A 171 -3.31 -7.18 -0.15
CA PRO A 171 -3.67 -8.34 0.68
C PRO A 171 -3.93 -9.65 -0.07
N GLY A 172 -4.27 -9.57 -1.36
CA GLY A 172 -4.52 -10.74 -2.19
C GLY A 172 -3.24 -11.49 -2.58
N VAL A 173 -2.06 -10.92 -2.34
CA VAL A 173 -0.77 -11.52 -2.71
C VAL A 173 -0.05 -11.98 -1.45
N LYS A 174 0.21 -13.28 -1.35
CA LYS A 174 1.00 -13.86 -0.27
C LYS A 174 2.49 -13.64 -0.55
N ILE A 175 3.20 -12.98 0.36
CA ILE A 175 4.65 -12.76 0.32
C ILE A 175 5.28 -13.65 1.39
N ASP A 176 5.53 -14.89 1.02
CA ASP A 176 6.13 -15.91 1.88
C ASP A 176 7.62 -16.12 1.58
N SER A 177 8.22 -17.08 2.29
CA SER A 177 9.64 -17.41 2.17
C SER A 177 10.07 -17.73 0.74
N GLU A 178 9.20 -18.33 -0.09
CA GLU A 178 9.54 -18.66 -1.48
C GLU A 178 9.70 -17.40 -2.32
N VAL A 179 8.75 -16.47 -2.23
CA VAL A 179 8.82 -15.15 -2.89
C VAL A 179 10.03 -14.35 -2.40
N LEU A 180 10.28 -14.35 -1.09
CA LEU A 180 11.42 -13.66 -0.49
C LEU A 180 12.76 -14.28 -0.91
N ASN A 181 12.86 -15.61 -1.01
CA ASN A 181 14.03 -16.33 -1.52
C ASN A 181 14.36 -15.91 -2.96
N ALA A 182 13.34 -15.83 -3.81
CA ALA A 182 13.51 -15.44 -5.21
C ALA A 182 13.99 -13.99 -5.37
N ALA A 183 13.52 -13.09 -4.50
CA ALA A 183 13.97 -11.70 -4.48
C ALA A 183 15.45 -11.56 -4.08
N GLY A 184 15.94 -12.46 -3.23
CA GLY A 184 17.33 -12.48 -2.77
C GLY A 184 17.68 -11.31 -1.86
N SER A 185 18.97 -10.99 -1.77
CA SER A 185 19.49 -9.95 -0.87
C SER A 185 19.32 -8.52 -1.39
N SER A 186 18.83 -8.33 -2.62
CA SER A 186 18.62 -6.99 -3.18
C SER A 186 17.38 -6.30 -2.63
N LEU A 187 16.38 -7.07 -2.19
CA LEU A 187 15.11 -6.54 -1.71
C LEU A 187 15.33 -5.79 -0.38
N LYS A 188 15.07 -4.48 -0.39
CA LYS A 188 15.19 -3.61 0.79
C LYS A 188 13.84 -3.33 1.45
N VAL A 189 12.76 -3.30 0.68
CA VAL A 189 11.43 -2.90 1.17
C VAL A 189 10.29 -3.66 0.52
N VAL A 190 9.32 -4.04 1.35
CA VAL A 190 7.98 -4.46 0.92
C VAL A 190 6.97 -3.46 1.47
N SER A 191 6.29 -2.75 0.58
CA SER A 191 5.24 -1.79 0.94
C SER A 191 3.88 -2.38 0.55
N THR A 192 3.03 -2.65 1.53
CA THR A 192 1.69 -3.15 1.28
C THR A 192 0.66 -2.01 1.28
N MET A 193 -0.18 -1.96 0.24
CA MET A 193 -1.36 -1.10 0.19
C MET A 193 -2.51 -1.73 1.00
N SER A 194 -2.24 -1.98 2.28
CA SER A 194 -3.22 -2.47 3.26
C SER A 194 -2.86 -2.17 4.72
N VAL A 195 -3.84 -2.32 5.61
CA VAL A 195 -3.64 -2.23 7.07
C VAL A 195 -3.29 -3.58 7.69
N GLY A 196 -4.02 -4.64 7.32
CA GLY A 196 -3.67 -5.99 7.75
C GLY A 196 -2.52 -6.53 6.92
N TYR A 197 -1.58 -7.21 7.55
CA TYR A 197 -0.30 -7.67 6.98
C TYR A 197 -0.07 -9.17 7.20
N ASP A 198 -1.13 -9.92 7.45
CA ASP A 198 -1.13 -11.37 7.67
C ASP A 198 -0.68 -12.17 6.43
N HIS A 199 -0.70 -11.55 5.24
CA HIS A 199 -0.17 -12.09 3.99
C HIS A 199 1.35 -11.94 3.84
N LEU A 200 2.05 -11.33 4.81
CA LEU A 200 3.49 -11.10 4.79
C LEU A 200 4.20 -12.00 5.82
N ASP A 201 5.28 -12.69 5.42
CA ASP A 201 6.15 -13.38 6.36
C ASP A 201 7.09 -12.38 7.08
N LEU A 202 6.56 -11.76 8.12
CA LEU A 202 7.28 -10.75 8.90
C LEU A 202 8.54 -11.28 9.58
N LYS A 203 8.56 -12.56 9.99
CA LYS A 203 9.74 -13.16 10.62
C LYS A 203 10.88 -13.27 9.62
N GLU A 204 10.56 -13.74 8.42
CA GLU A 204 11.52 -13.88 7.34
C GLU A 204 12.02 -12.51 6.87
N MET A 205 11.12 -11.54 6.66
CA MET A 205 11.49 -10.16 6.30
C MET A 205 12.44 -9.53 7.31
N LYS A 206 12.14 -9.68 8.61
CA LYS A 206 13.01 -9.19 9.69
C LYS A 206 14.40 -9.83 9.65
N SER A 207 14.48 -11.15 9.46
CA SER A 207 15.77 -11.85 9.39
C SER A 207 16.66 -11.38 8.22
N ARG A 208 16.04 -10.81 7.18
CA ARG A 208 16.68 -10.29 5.98
C ARG A 208 16.89 -8.77 5.99
N ASN A 209 16.53 -8.08 7.07
CA ASN A 209 16.50 -6.61 7.15
C ASN A 209 15.64 -5.95 6.05
N VAL A 210 14.58 -6.63 5.60
CA VAL A 210 13.60 -6.06 4.68
C VAL A 210 12.65 -5.18 5.48
N ARG A 211 12.61 -3.88 5.16
CA ARG A 211 11.70 -2.92 5.78
C ARG A 211 10.27 -3.14 5.29
N VAL A 212 9.29 -2.91 6.17
CA VAL A 212 7.87 -3.16 5.86
C VAL A 212 7.06 -1.88 5.99
N GLY A 213 6.52 -1.41 4.87
CA GLY A 213 5.57 -0.30 4.81
C GLY A 213 4.12 -0.81 4.81
N TYR A 214 3.23 -0.13 5.51
CA TYR A 214 1.78 -0.41 5.50
C TYR A 214 0.97 0.90 5.53
N VAL A 215 -0.35 0.85 5.39
CA VAL A 215 -1.21 2.06 5.26
C VAL A 215 -2.25 2.22 6.38
N PRO A 216 -1.82 2.41 7.65
CA PRO A 216 -2.72 2.69 8.77
C PRO A 216 -3.48 3.99 8.57
N ASP A 217 -4.56 4.14 9.35
CA ASP A 217 -5.36 5.37 9.52
C ASP A 217 -6.20 5.76 8.30
N VAL A 218 -5.63 5.81 7.09
CA VAL A 218 -6.25 6.39 5.87
C VAL A 218 -7.53 5.69 5.40
N LEU A 219 -7.75 4.42 5.79
CA LEU A 219 -8.92 3.63 5.37
C LEU A 219 -9.97 3.44 6.48
N THR A 220 -9.76 4.05 7.64
CA THR A 220 -10.58 3.81 8.84
C THR A 220 -12.04 4.17 8.61
N ASP A 221 -12.30 5.36 8.07
CA ASP A 221 -13.66 5.87 7.89
C ASP A 221 -14.42 5.11 6.79
N ALA A 222 -13.80 4.91 5.62
CA ALA A 222 -14.40 4.11 4.54
C ALA A 222 -14.78 2.69 5.01
N THR A 223 -13.86 2.03 5.74
CA THR A 223 -14.11 0.70 6.28
C THR A 223 -15.25 0.71 7.29
N ALA A 224 -15.30 1.71 8.17
CA ALA A 224 -16.36 1.83 9.16
C ALA A 224 -17.72 2.11 8.52
N GLU A 225 -17.76 2.96 7.49
CA GLU A 225 -18.96 3.26 6.71
C GLU A 225 -19.51 2.02 6.00
N LEU A 226 -18.65 1.27 5.31
CA LEU A 226 -19.05 0.01 4.69
C LEU A 226 -19.57 -0.97 5.75
N THR A 227 -18.93 -1.07 6.90
CA THR A 227 -19.37 -1.99 7.97
C THR A 227 -20.77 -1.66 8.47
N VAL A 228 -21.07 -0.37 8.70
CA VAL A 228 -22.41 0.09 9.09
C VAL A 228 -23.42 -0.17 7.97
N GLY A 229 -23.06 0.14 6.72
CA GLY A 229 -23.90 -0.13 5.55
C GLY A 229 -24.21 -1.62 5.38
N LEU A 230 -23.21 -2.49 5.54
CA LEU A 230 -23.33 -3.95 5.46
C LEU A 230 -24.23 -4.50 6.58
N LEU A 231 -24.06 -4.01 7.82
CA LEU A 231 -24.94 -4.36 8.94
C LEU A 231 -26.39 -3.95 8.65
N LEU A 232 -26.62 -2.75 8.12
CA LEU A 232 -27.95 -2.28 7.75
C LEU A 232 -28.53 -3.08 6.57
N ALA A 233 -27.71 -3.43 5.58
CA ALA A 233 -28.13 -4.23 4.44
C ALA A 233 -28.67 -5.60 4.87
N VAL A 234 -28.01 -6.24 5.83
CA VAL A 234 -28.43 -7.54 6.38
C VAL A 234 -29.64 -7.39 7.29
N SER A 235 -29.56 -6.50 8.27
CA SER A 235 -30.65 -6.32 9.27
C SER A 235 -31.96 -5.88 8.63
N ARG A 236 -31.91 -5.07 7.57
CA ARG A 236 -33.07 -4.55 6.85
C ARG A 236 -33.39 -5.28 5.55
N ARG A 237 -32.74 -6.43 5.30
CA ARG A 237 -33.01 -7.30 4.13
C ARG A 237 -32.88 -6.57 2.79
N MET A 238 -31.95 -5.61 2.69
CA MET A 238 -31.83 -4.74 1.51
C MET A 238 -31.49 -5.51 0.24
N GLY A 239 -30.63 -6.54 0.33
CA GLY A 239 -30.27 -7.39 -0.80
C GLY A 239 -31.48 -8.11 -1.40
N GLU A 240 -32.17 -8.89 -0.55
CA GLU A 240 -33.40 -9.59 -0.91
C GLU A 240 -34.48 -8.64 -1.45
N ALA A 241 -34.66 -7.48 -0.83
CA ALA A 241 -35.62 -6.47 -1.27
C ALA A 241 -35.28 -5.93 -2.66
N SER A 242 -34.01 -5.59 -2.90
CA SER A 242 -33.55 -5.09 -4.21
C SER A 242 -33.73 -6.16 -5.29
N GLU A 243 -33.36 -7.41 -5.01
CA GLU A 243 -33.51 -8.52 -5.95
C GLU A 243 -34.98 -8.77 -6.30
N THR A 244 -35.87 -8.75 -5.30
CA THR A 244 -37.31 -8.94 -5.47
C THR A 244 -37.92 -7.91 -6.43
N VAL A 245 -37.53 -6.64 -6.29
CA VAL A 245 -37.97 -5.56 -7.18
C VAL A 245 -37.43 -5.79 -8.60
N ARG A 246 -36.14 -6.10 -8.76
CA ARG A 246 -35.54 -6.37 -10.07
C ARG A 246 -36.14 -7.59 -10.77
N ALA A 247 -36.57 -8.58 -10.00
CA ALA A 247 -37.26 -9.77 -10.49
C ALA A 247 -38.73 -9.53 -10.87
N GLY A 248 -39.24 -8.29 -10.75
CA GLY A 248 -40.63 -7.97 -11.08
C GLY A 248 -41.66 -8.54 -10.10
N LYS A 249 -41.24 -8.96 -8.90
CA LYS A 249 -42.08 -9.58 -7.88
C LYS A 249 -42.68 -8.57 -6.88
N TRP A 250 -42.49 -7.28 -7.12
CA TRP A 250 -43.00 -6.23 -6.23
C TRP A 250 -44.50 -5.99 -6.45
N GLY A 251 -45.30 -6.40 -5.47
CA GLY A 251 -46.74 -6.13 -5.43
C GLY A 251 -47.11 -4.87 -4.63
N ALA A 252 -48.38 -4.73 -4.28
CA ALA A 252 -48.85 -3.66 -3.40
C ALA A 252 -48.16 -3.71 -2.02
N TRP A 253 -48.06 -2.56 -1.36
CA TRP A 253 -47.50 -2.47 -0.01
C TRP A 253 -48.27 -3.37 0.98
N GLN A 254 -47.54 -4.10 1.83
CA GLN A 254 -48.09 -5.02 2.81
C GLN A 254 -47.43 -4.75 4.18
N PRO A 255 -48.19 -4.67 5.29
CA PRO A 255 -47.66 -4.25 6.60
C PRO A 255 -46.49 -5.06 7.15
N PHE A 256 -46.47 -6.38 6.90
CA PHE A 256 -45.48 -7.30 7.47
C PHE A 256 -44.51 -7.89 6.44
N TRP A 257 -44.63 -7.47 5.17
CA TRP A 257 -43.80 -8.03 4.11
C TRP A 257 -42.39 -7.44 4.19
N MET A 258 -41.38 -8.31 4.19
CA MET A 258 -39.95 -7.97 4.24
C MET A 258 -39.53 -7.12 5.45
N CYS A 259 -40.25 -7.21 6.58
CA CYS A 259 -39.81 -6.58 7.83
C CYS A 259 -38.41 -7.06 8.24
N GLY A 260 -37.61 -6.11 8.73
CA GLY A 260 -36.24 -6.33 9.21
C GLY A 260 -36.10 -6.08 10.71
N LYS A 261 -34.85 -6.10 11.19
CA LYS A 261 -34.49 -5.76 12.58
C LYS A 261 -33.98 -4.34 12.68
N GLU A 262 -34.38 -3.64 13.74
CA GLU A 262 -33.84 -2.33 14.09
C GLU A 262 -32.68 -2.46 15.09
N LEU A 263 -31.75 -1.50 15.06
CA LEU A 263 -30.66 -1.40 16.05
C LEU A 263 -31.11 -0.72 17.35
N LYS A 264 -32.22 0.02 17.33
CA LYS A 264 -32.71 0.74 18.49
C LYS A 264 -32.95 -0.23 19.65
N ASN A 265 -32.50 0.14 20.84
CA ASN A 265 -32.61 -0.66 22.06
C ASN A 265 -31.90 -2.04 22.01
N SER A 266 -31.01 -2.27 21.05
CA SER A 266 -30.24 -3.52 20.95
C SER A 266 -28.91 -3.46 21.70
N THR A 267 -28.25 -4.61 21.83
CA THR A 267 -26.84 -4.71 22.21
C THR A 267 -25.97 -4.92 20.97
N VAL A 268 -25.05 -3.98 20.73
CA VAL A 268 -24.08 -4.05 19.63
C VAL A 268 -22.73 -4.53 20.19
N GLY A 269 -22.25 -5.64 19.68
CA GLY A 269 -20.93 -6.19 19.99
C GLY A 269 -19.90 -5.85 18.93
N ILE A 270 -18.70 -5.44 19.37
CA ILE A 270 -17.53 -5.23 18.51
C ILE A 270 -16.42 -6.21 18.92
N PHE A 271 -16.05 -7.13 18.04
CA PHE A 271 -14.87 -7.96 18.23
C PHE A 271 -13.65 -7.26 17.63
N GLY A 272 -12.82 -6.69 18.49
CA GLY A 272 -11.64 -5.88 18.11
C GLY A 272 -11.93 -4.39 18.10
N LEU A 273 -11.75 -3.71 19.25
CA LEU A 273 -11.98 -2.27 19.40
C LEU A 273 -10.72 -1.43 19.09
N GLY A 274 -10.09 -1.74 17.94
CA GLY A 274 -9.02 -0.95 17.34
C GLY A 274 -9.55 0.33 16.69
N ARG A 275 -8.79 0.94 15.78
CA ARG A 275 -9.20 2.17 15.07
C ARG A 275 -10.52 1.99 14.32
N ILE A 276 -10.61 0.95 13.49
CA ILE A 276 -11.82 0.61 12.72
C ILE A 276 -12.97 0.26 13.67
N GLY A 277 -12.76 -0.63 14.64
CA GLY A 277 -13.81 -1.01 15.59
C GLY A 277 -14.37 0.17 16.39
N ARG A 278 -13.53 1.14 16.78
CA ARG A 278 -13.98 2.38 17.42
C ARG A 278 -14.81 3.24 16.46
N ALA A 279 -14.34 3.44 15.23
CA ALA A 279 -15.06 4.21 14.22
C ALA A 279 -16.43 3.60 13.88
N VAL A 280 -16.52 2.27 13.82
CA VAL A 280 -17.78 1.52 13.68
C VAL A 280 -18.67 1.75 14.89
N ALA A 281 -18.17 1.52 16.11
CA ALA A 281 -18.92 1.71 17.35
C ALA A 281 -19.48 3.13 17.48
N THR A 282 -18.66 4.16 17.20
CA THR A 282 -19.07 5.56 17.24
C THR A 282 -20.21 5.85 16.27
N ARG A 283 -20.17 5.32 15.05
CA ARG A 283 -21.25 5.47 14.06
C ARG A 283 -22.52 4.72 14.47
N LEU A 284 -22.38 3.49 14.97
CA LEU A 284 -23.52 2.66 15.41
C LEU A 284 -24.23 3.23 16.64
N ALA A 285 -23.52 3.95 17.51
CA ALA A 285 -24.10 4.63 18.67
C ALA A 285 -25.19 5.66 18.30
N ALA A 286 -25.15 6.24 17.10
CA ALA A 286 -26.20 7.16 16.63
C ALA A 286 -27.55 6.44 16.41
N PHE A 287 -27.56 5.12 16.23
CA PHE A 287 -28.76 4.31 16.06
C PHE A 287 -29.46 3.96 17.37
N SER A 288 -29.02 4.56 18.49
CA SER A 288 -29.60 4.39 19.83
C SER A 288 -29.69 2.92 20.30
N PRO A 289 -28.60 2.13 20.21
CA PRO A 289 -28.56 0.85 20.91
C PRO A 289 -28.64 1.09 22.42
N SER A 290 -29.16 0.12 23.16
CA SER A 290 -29.14 0.18 24.63
C SER A 290 -27.72 0.04 25.16
N ARG A 291 -26.88 -0.77 24.49
CA ARG A 291 -25.50 -1.05 24.93
C ARG A 291 -24.57 -1.23 23.74
N ILE A 292 -23.32 -0.81 23.91
CA ILE A 292 -22.21 -1.17 23.03
C ILE A 292 -21.17 -1.89 23.88
N ILE A 293 -20.88 -3.13 23.53
CA ILE A 293 -19.93 -3.97 24.23
C ILE A 293 -18.80 -4.38 23.27
N TYR A 294 -17.63 -4.68 23.80
CA TYR A 294 -16.53 -5.13 22.98
C TYR A 294 -15.66 -6.17 23.67
N ALA A 295 -15.10 -7.07 22.87
CA ALA A 295 -13.98 -7.91 23.29
C ALA A 295 -12.78 -7.62 22.36
N SER A 296 -11.58 -8.00 22.79
CA SER A 296 -10.37 -7.85 22.00
C SER A 296 -9.44 -9.02 22.28
N SER A 297 -8.74 -9.47 21.25
CA SER A 297 -7.89 -10.67 21.27
C SER A 297 -6.54 -10.47 21.96
N GLY A 298 -6.14 -9.23 22.21
CA GLY A 298 -4.89 -8.91 22.89
C GLY A 298 -4.98 -9.05 24.41
N LYS A 299 -3.84 -9.27 25.07
CA LYS A 299 -3.73 -9.00 26.50
C LYS A 299 -3.28 -7.55 26.67
N ARG A 300 -4.06 -6.76 27.39
CA ARG A 300 -3.67 -5.40 27.78
C ARG A 300 -3.25 -5.39 29.25
N PRO A 301 -2.05 -4.90 29.59
CA PRO A 301 -1.69 -4.67 31.00
C PRO A 301 -2.73 -3.76 31.65
N GLY A 302 -3.30 -4.20 32.78
CA GLY A 302 -4.38 -3.48 33.47
C GLY A 302 -5.80 -3.77 32.96
N GLY A 303 -5.96 -4.72 32.03
CA GLY A 303 -7.25 -5.12 31.48
C GLY A 303 -7.79 -4.14 30.43
N TYR A 304 -8.98 -4.46 29.92
CA TYR A 304 -9.72 -3.58 29.03
C TYR A 304 -10.64 -2.68 29.87
N GLN A 305 -10.76 -1.42 29.47
CA GLN A 305 -11.55 -0.39 30.16
C GLN A 305 -12.59 0.19 29.21
N SER A 306 -13.67 0.74 29.75
CA SER A 306 -14.68 1.42 28.94
C SER A 306 -14.05 2.54 28.10
N VAL A 307 -14.45 2.61 26.83
CA VAL A 307 -13.93 3.57 25.87
C VAL A 307 -15.03 4.56 25.51
N THR A 308 -14.84 5.84 25.79
CA THR A 308 -15.73 6.90 25.31
C THR A 308 -15.68 6.96 23.79
N LEU A 309 -16.84 6.77 23.16
CA LEU A 309 -17.04 6.86 21.72
C LEU A 309 -17.31 8.29 21.28
N PHE A 310 -18.16 8.99 22.03
CA PHE A 310 -18.37 10.43 21.95
C PHE A 310 -19.05 10.94 23.22
N THR A 311 -19.00 12.25 23.42
CA THR A 311 -19.72 12.96 24.48
C THR A 311 -20.82 13.80 23.84
N LYS A 312 -22.05 13.63 24.32
CA LYS A 312 -23.20 14.42 23.88
C LYS A 312 -23.09 15.86 24.38
N PRO A 313 -23.84 16.81 23.76
CA PRO A 313 -23.88 18.19 24.24
C PRO A 313 -24.34 18.36 25.70
N ASP A 314 -25.12 17.41 26.22
CA ASP A 314 -25.57 17.37 27.62
C ASP A 314 -24.50 16.87 28.61
N GLY A 315 -23.29 16.57 28.13
CA GLY A 315 -22.18 16.07 28.94
C GLY A 315 -22.18 14.55 29.15
N THR A 316 -23.20 13.82 28.69
CA THR A 316 -23.22 12.36 28.82
C THR A 316 -22.33 11.69 27.78
N SER A 317 -21.46 10.78 28.22
CA SER A 317 -20.62 9.99 27.32
C SER A 317 -21.32 8.71 26.87
N VAL A 318 -21.30 8.44 25.57
CA VAL A 318 -21.60 7.11 25.05
C VAL A 318 -20.32 6.30 25.07
N VAL A 319 -20.34 5.15 25.73
CA VAL A 319 -19.16 4.31 25.96
C VAL A 319 -19.34 2.93 25.34
N ALA A 320 -18.22 2.33 24.91
CA ALA A 320 -18.13 0.91 24.63
C ALA A 320 -17.57 0.20 25.87
N GLU A 321 -18.29 -0.80 26.38
CA GLU A 321 -17.96 -1.54 27.60
C GLU A 321 -17.15 -2.80 27.28
N PRO A 322 -16.03 -3.07 27.97
CA PRO A 322 -15.26 -4.29 27.76
C PRO A 322 -15.99 -5.49 28.37
N VAL A 323 -16.03 -6.60 27.63
CA VAL A 323 -16.57 -7.89 28.07
C VAL A 323 -15.65 -9.04 27.66
N SER A 324 -15.87 -10.23 28.19
CA SER A 324 -15.20 -11.44 27.70
C SER A 324 -15.67 -11.79 26.27
N PHE A 325 -14.92 -12.60 25.53
CA PHE A 325 -15.36 -13.06 24.22
C PHE A 325 -16.66 -13.89 24.30
N ASP A 326 -16.80 -14.70 25.35
CA ASP A 326 -18.00 -15.50 25.59
C ASP A 326 -19.23 -14.62 25.90
N ASP A 327 -19.05 -13.57 26.71
CA ASP A 327 -20.08 -12.56 26.97
C ASP A 327 -20.46 -11.77 25.72
N LEU A 328 -19.46 -11.43 24.89
CA LEU A 328 -19.70 -10.76 23.62
C LEU A 328 -20.65 -11.57 22.75
N LEU A 329 -20.43 -12.88 22.61
CA LEU A 329 -21.29 -13.77 21.83
C LEU A 329 -22.70 -13.83 22.42
N LYS A 330 -22.81 -14.07 23.73
CA LYS A 330 -24.10 -14.27 24.43
C LYS A 330 -24.98 -13.03 24.49
N GLN A 331 -24.38 -11.84 24.50
CA GLN A 331 -25.11 -10.59 24.75
C GLN A 331 -25.44 -9.82 23.46
N SER A 332 -24.69 -10.03 22.37
CA SER A 332 -24.84 -9.24 21.14
C SER A 332 -26.07 -9.63 20.33
N ASP A 333 -26.90 -8.64 19.99
CA ASP A 333 -27.93 -8.76 18.94
C ASP A 333 -27.33 -8.52 17.55
N PHE A 334 -26.30 -7.66 17.49
CA PHE A 334 -25.51 -7.37 16.29
C PHE A 334 -24.04 -7.50 16.66
N LEU A 335 -23.28 -8.31 15.92
CA LEU A 335 -21.85 -8.52 16.17
C LEU A 335 -21.03 -8.13 14.94
N CYS A 336 -20.15 -7.14 15.08
CA CYS A 336 -19.18 -6.75 14.05
C CYS A 336 -17.78 -7.24 14.38
N VAL A 337 -17.15 -7.95 13.45
CA VAL A 337 -15.78 -8.45 13.55
C VAL A 337 -14.83 -7.46 12.88
N CYS A 338 -14.03 -6.78 13.70
CA CYS A 338 -13.06 -5.75 13.28
C CYS A 338 -11.63 -6.04 13.78
N ALA A 339 -11.38 -7.25 14.29
CA ALA A 339 -10.10 -7.65 14.85
C ALA A 339 -9.06 -7.90 13.76
N SER A 340 -7.79 -7.61 14.04
CA SER A 340 -6.69 -8.03 13.17
C SER A 340 -6.50 -9.55 13.27
N MET A 341 -6.20 -10.18 12.13
CA MET A 341 -5.97 -11.62 12.07
C MET A 341 -4.65 -12.01 12.73
N CYS A 342 -4.69 -13.12 13.47
CA CYS A 342 -3.53 -13.85 13.94
C CYS A 342 -3.88 -15.34 14.02
N GLU A 343 -2.89 -16.21 14.14
CA GLU A 343 -3.09 -17.67 14.10
C GLU A 343 -4.11 -18.15 15.16
N GLY A 344 -4.09 -17.57 16.35
CA GLY A 344 -5.02 -17.91 17.44
C GLY A 344 -6.47 -17.49 17.20
N LEU A 345 -6.77 -16.75 16.13
CA LEU A 345 -8.13 -16.34 15.75
C LEU A 345 -8.67 -17.08 14.52
N LYS A 346 -7.89 -18.03 13.97
CA LYS A 346 -8.37 -18.87 12.88
C LYS A 346 -9.58 -19.68 13.34
N SER A 347 -10.66 -19.59 12.58
CA SER A 347 -11.95 -20.21 12.91
C SER A 347 -12.45 -19.87 14.33
N ALA A 348 -12.14 -18.66 14.82
CA ALA A 348 -12.67 -18.16 16.10
C ALA A 348 -14.20 -18.09 16.10
N PHE A 349 -14.82 -17.94 14.93
CA PHE A 349 -16.26 -18.06 14.73
C PHE A 349 -16.57 -19.39 14.04
N ASN A 350 -16.84 -20.40 14.86
CA ASN A 350 -17.16 -21.78 14.50
C ASN A 350 -18.52 -22.21 15.09
N GLU A 351 -18.87 -23.48 14.91
CA GLU A 351 -20.15 -24.07 15.36
C GLU A 351 -20.46 -23.76 16.83
N GLU A 352 -19.49 -23.93 17.73
CA GLU A 352 -19.66 -23.68 19.16
C GLU A 352 -19.96 -22.20 19.42
N THR A 353 -19.20 -21.31 18.80
CA THR A 353 -19.36 -19.86 19.03
C THR A 353 -20.63 -19.29 18.39
N PHE A 354 -21.04 -19.78 17.22
CA PHE A 354 -22.34 -19.43 16.64
C PHE A 354 -23.48 -19.97 17.50
N GLY A 355 -23.34 -21.17 18.07
CA GLY A 355 -24.31 -21.73 19.02
C GLY A 355 -24.44 -20.95 20.34
N LYS A 356 -23.46 -20.09 20.68
CA LYS A 356 -23.51 -19.19 21.84
C LYS A 356 -24.16 -17.84 21.53
N MET A 357 -24.31 -17.47 20.26
CA MET A 357 -24.95 -16.22 19.87
C MET A 357 -26.45 -16.25 20.15
N LYS A 358 -27.05 -15.07 20.31
CA LYS A 358 -28.49 -14.95 20.50
C LYS A 358 -29.23 -15.46 19.26
N ALA A 359 -30.36 -16.14 19.49
CA ALA A 359 -31.34 -16.44 18.45
C ALA A 359 -31.70 -15.16 17.67
N GLY A 360 -31.55 -15.20 16.35
CA GLY A 360 -31.82 -14.07 15.47
C GLY A 360 -30.81 -12.92 15.59
N ALA A 361 -29.58 -13.19 16.03
CA ALA A 361 -28.49 -12.22 15.98
C ALA A 361 -28.01 -11.99 14.53
N VAL A 362 -27.44 -10.81 14.27
CA VAL A 362 -26.80 -10.45 13.00
C VAL A 362 -25.29 -10.51 13.17
N PHE A 363 -24.61 -11.18 12.24
CA PHE A 363 -23.15 -11.31 12.23
C PHE A 363 -22.55 -10.55 11.06
N VAL A 364 -21.54 -9.71 11.29
CA VAL A 364 -20.85 -8.96 10.23
C VAL A 364 -19.34 -9.15 10.33
N ASN A 365 -18.69 -9.53 9.23
CA ASN A 365 -17.25 -9.70 9.17
C ASN A 365 -16.62 -8.82 8.07
N ILE A 366 -15.73 -7.92 8.50
CA ILE A 366 -14.91 -7.06 7.64
C ILE A 366 -13.40 -7.26 7.88
N ALA A 367 -13.04 -8.23 8.73
CA ALA A 367 -11.67 -8.47 9.16
C ALA A 367 -10.93 -9.41 8.20
N ARG A 368 -11.11 -10.72 8.38
CA ARG A 368 -10.62 -11.77 7.48
C ARG A 368 -11.61 -12.93 7.43
N GLY A 369 -11.77 -13.53 6.26
CA GLY A 369 -12.61 -14.72 6.12
C GLY A 369 -12.13 -15.90 6.98
N ALA A 370 -10.81 -16.04 7.16
CA ALA A 370 -10.21 -17.14 7.93
C ALA A 370 -10.59 -17.17 9.41
N MET A 371 -11.17 -16.09 9.96
CA MET A 371 -11.74 -16.09 11.31
C MET A 371 -13.04 -16.88 11.41
N VAL A 372 -13.70 -17.14 10.28
CA VAL A 372 -15.03 -17.75 10.21
C VAL A 372 -14.91 -19.13 9.59
N ASP A 373 -15.40 -20.15 10.29
CA ASP A 373 -15.78 -21.40 9.67
C ASP A 373 -17.07 -21.16 8.85
N GLN A 374 -16.92 -21.06 7.53
CA GLN A 374 -18.02 -20.76 6.62
C GLN A 374 -19.08 -21.87 6.55
N GLU A 375 -18.71 -23.13 6.85
CA GLU A 375 -19.68 -24.22 6.92
C GLU A 375 -20.53 -24.11 8.19
N ALA A 376 -19.89 -23.77 9.32
CA ALA A 376 -20.61 -23.47 10.56
C ALA A 376 -21.53 -22.25 10.40
N LEU A 377 -21.06 -21.20 9.69
CA LEU A 377 -21.90 -20.05 9.38
C LEU A 377 -23.10 -20.44 8.52
N PHE A 378 -22.91 -21.27 7.49
CA PHE A 378 -24.00 -21.77 6.65
C PHE A 378 -25.04 -22.53 7.49
N ARG A 379 -24.61 -23.40 8.39
CA ARG A 379 -25.52 -24.12 9.32
C ARG A 379 -26.25 -23.16 10.25
N ALA A 380 -25.55 -22.16 10.80
CA ALA A 380 -26.16 -21.15 11.66
C ALA A 380 -27.20 -20.28 10.93
N LEU A 381 -27.01 -20.00 9.65
CA LEU A 381 -27.91 -19.19 8.81
C LEU A 381 -29.11 -19.96 8.27
N THR A 382 -29.00 -21.28 8.13
CA THR A 382 -30.07 -22.16 7.63
C THR A 382 -30.93 -22.74 8.75
N LYS A 383 -30.43 -22.67 10.00
CA LYS A 383 -31.15 -23.05 11.21
C LYS A 383 -32.31 -22.09 11.48
N ASP A 384 -33.42 -22.62 11.97
CA ASP A 384 -34.56 -21.82 12.42
C ASP A 384 -34.17 -20.86 13.55
N ILE A 385 -34.67 -19.62 13.51
CA ILE A 385 -34.35 -18.58 14.48
C ILE A 385 -34.77 -19.00 15.90
N GLU A 386 -35.95 -19.60 16.08
CA GLU A 386 -36.44 -20.04 17.40
C GLU A 386 -35.58 -21.19 17.95
N ALA A 387 -35.00 -22.00 17.07
CA ALA A 387 -34.03 -23.02 17.44
C ALA A 387 -32.61 -22.47 17.73
N GLY A 388 -32.40 -21.16 17.59
CA GLY A 388 -31.10 -20.50 17.78
C GLY A 388 -30.31 -20.29 16.50
N GLY A 389 -30.97 -20.15 15.34
CA GLY A 389 -30.36 -19.69 14.10
C GLY A 389 -30.09 -18.18 14.09
N LEU A 390 -29.21 -17.75 13.18
CA LEU A 390 -28.91 -16.33 12.97
C LEU A 390 -29.98 -15.66 12.12
N TRP A 391 -30.18 -14.35 12.32
CA TRP A 391 -31.02 -13.55 11.44
C TRP A 391 -30.41 -13.46 10.05
N GLY A 392 -29.10 -13.20 9.99
CA GLY A 392 -28.37 -13.05 8.75
C GLY A 392 -26.90 -12.72 8.99
N ALA A 393 -26.12 -12.77 7.91
CA ALA A 393 -24.71 -12.43 7.93
C ALA A 393 -24.32 -11.45 6.83
N GLY A 394 -23.37 -10.55 7.13
CA GLY A 394 -22.74 -9.64 6.18
C GLY A 394 -21.25 -9.93 6.10
N LEU A 395 -20.74 -10.27 4.93
CA LEU A 395 -19.33 -10.64 4.74
C LEU A 395 -18.70 -9.73 3.69
N ASP A 396 -17.72 -8.91 4.08
CA ASP A 396 -16.84 -8.27 3.09
C ASP A 396 -15.64 -9.14 2.74
N VAL A 397 -15.39 -10.18 3.53
CA VAL A 397 -14.23 -11.06 3.43
C VAL A 397 -14.67 -12.53 3.54
N THR A 398 -14.02 -13.41 2.79
CA THR A 398 -14.38 -14.83 2.67
C THR A 398 -13.14 -15.73 2.68
N THR A 399 -13.34 -17.04 2.67
CA THR A 399 -12.26 -18.02 2.49
C THR A 399 -12.72 -19.13 1.56
N PRO A 400 -12.10 -19.30 0.37
CA PRO A 400 -11.07 -18.43 -0.20
C PRO A 400 -11.63 -17.06 -0.65
N GLU A 401 -10.73 -16.18 -1.09
CA GLU A 401 -11.07 -14.96 -1.83
C GLU A 401 -10.39 -15.03 -3.22
N PRO A 402 -11.15 -15.01 -4.34
CA PRO A 402 -12.61 -14.88 -4.42
C PRO A 402 -13.36 -16.13 -3.90
N LEU A 403 -14.56 -15.92 -3.39
CA LEU A 403 -15.46 -17.02 -3.02
C LEU A 403 -15.89 -17.78 -4.29
N PRO A 404 -15.91 -19.13 -4.29
CA PRO A 404 -16.38 -19.90 -5.44
C PRO A 404 -17.82 -19.55 -5.82
N ALA A 405 -18.10 -19.45 -7.13
CA ALA A 405 -19.40 -19.03 -7.65
C ALA A 405 -20.54 -20.00 -7.29
N ASP A 406 -20.23 -21.26 -6.98
CA ASP A 406 -21.17 -22.31 -6.57
C ASP A 406 -21.32 -22.42 -5.04
N SER A 407 -20.65 -21.54 -4.27
CA SER A 407 -20.70 -21.51 -2.81
C SER A 407 -22.14 -21.51 -2.30
N PRO A 408 -22.49 -22.40 -1.34
CA PRO A 408 -23.82 -22.42 -0.73
C PRO A 408 -24.22 -21.09 -0.08
N LEU A 409 -23.26 -20.31 0.43
CA LEU A 409 -23.53 -19.01 1.06
C LEU A 409 -24.14 -18.00 0.07
N LEU A 410 -23.80 -18.06 -1.22
CA LEU A 410 -24.35 -17.18 -2.25
C LEU A 410 -25.82 -17.46 -2.56
N LYS A 411 -26.36 -18.59 -2.11
CA LYS A 411 -27.76 -18.99 -2.32
C LYS A 411 -28.68 -18.55 -1.17
N LEU A 412 -28.11 -18.01 -0.09
CA LEU A 412 -28.85 -17.63 1.11
C LEU A 412 -29.31 -16.16 1.03
N PRO A 413 -30.63 -15.88 1.03
CA PRO A 413 -31.12 -14.50 0.94
C PRO A 413 -30.78 -13.64 2.17
N ASN A 414 -30.46 -14.28 3.29
CA ASN A 414 -30.00 -13.64 4.53
C ASN A 414 -28.47 -13.57 4.67
N CYS A 415 -27.71 -13.85 3.61
CA CYS A 415 -26.26 -13.68 3.57
C CYS A 415 -25.87 -12.63 2.52
N PHE A 416 -25.42 -11.46 2.97
CA PHE A 416 -24.99 -10.36 2.10
C PHE A 416 -23.47 -10.38 1.95
N ILE A 417 -22.96 -10.71 0.76
CA ILE A 417 -21.52 -10.89 0.52
C ILE A 417 -21.01 -9.79 -0.41
N LEU A 418 -19.94 -9.14 -0.02
CA LEU A 418 -19.21 -8.12 -0.75
C LEU A 418 -17.81 -8.61 -1.10
N PRO A 419 -17.23 -8.17 -2.24
CA PRO A 419 -15.95 -8.67 -2.72
C PRO A 419 -14.76 -7.86 -2.17
N HIS A 420 -14.64 -7.76 -0.84
CA HIS A 420 -13.53 -7.09 -0.16
C HIS A 420 -13.35 -5.61 -0.55
N ILE A 421 -14.42 -4.83 -0.36
CA ILE A 421 -14.53 -3.44 -0.80
C ILE A 421 -14.59 -2.44 0.36
N ALA A 422 -14.30 -2.83 1.60
CA ALA A 422 -14.43 -1.91 2.73
C ALA A 422 -13.65 -0.59 2.59
N SER A 423 -12.47 -0.60 1.98
CA SER A 423 -11.69 0.61 1.70
C SER A 423 -11.91 1.20 0.30
N ALA A 424 -12.88 0.71 -0.47
CA ALA A 424 -13.04 1.03 -1.89
C ALA A 424 -13.82 2.32 -2.15
N THR A 425 -13.41 3.43 -1.53
CA THR A 425 -13.76 4.77 -2.03
C THR A 425 -12.61 5.29 -2.89
N GLU A 426 -12.89 6.16 -3.87
CA GLU A 426 -11.84 6.70 -4.73
C GLU A 426 -10.78 7.43 -3.89
N GLU A 427 -11.21 8.30 -2.98
CA GLU A 427 -10.34 9.10 -2.12
C GLU A 427 -9.45 8.22 -1.24
N THR A 428 -10.03 7.19 -0.61
CA THR A 428 -9.31 6.26 0.25
C THR A 428 -8.27 5.47 -0.54
N ARG A 429 -8.64 4.97 -1.73
CA ARG A 429 -7.72 4.19 -2.58
C ARG A 429 -6.55 5.05 -3.09
N TRP A 430 -6.79 6.32 -3.42
CA TRP A 430 -5.73 7.25 -3.77
C TRP A 430 -4.76 7.48 -2.61
N LEU A 431 -5.27 7.80 -1.41
CA LEU A 431 -4.43 8.00 -0.22
C LEU A 431 -3.64 6.74 0.16
N MET A 432 -4.23 5.56 0.04
CA MET A 432 -3.55 4.29 0.27
C MET A 432 -2.41 4.06 -0.74
N ALA A 433 -2.66 4.31 -2.03
CA ALA A 433 -1.65 4.14 -3.06
C ALA A 433 -0.49 5.13 -2.91
N GLU A 434 -0.79 6.39 -2.57
CA GLU A 434 0.21 7.41 -2.26
C GLU A 434 1.08 6.99 -1.07
N ARG A 435 0.47 6.59 0.05
CA ARG A 435 1.20 6.15 1.24
C ARG A 435 2.08 4.92 0.97
N ALA A 436 1.58 3.96 0.18
CA ALA A 436 2.36 2.78 -0.17
C ALA A 436 3.62 3.16 -0.98
N VAL A 437 3.50 4.11 -1.90
CA VAL A 437 4.65 4.62 -2.66
C VAL A 437 5.58 5.47 -1.78
N ASP A 438 5.05 6.31 -0.90
CA ASP A 438 5.85 7.13 0.01
C ASP A 438 6.73 6.25 0.92
N ASN A 439 6.15 5.19 1.47
CA ASN A 439 6.88 4.20 2.27
C ASN A 439 8.01 3.57 1.45
N LEU A 440 7.72 3.12 0.22
CA LEU A 440 8.72 2.48 -0.63
C LEU A 440 9.86 3.44 -0.96
N VAL A 441 9.54 4.66 -1.39
CA VAL A 441 10.53 5.68 -1.77
C VAL A 441 11.41 6.05 -0.59
N ALA A 442 10.81 6.36 0.57
CA ALA A 442 11.56 6.69 1.77
C ALA A 442 12.47 5.53 2.19
N ALA A 443 11.99 4.28 2.09
CA ALA A 443 12.82 3.13 2.44
C ALA A 443 14.02 2.94 1.49
N LEU A 444 13.84 3.17 0.19
CA LEU A 444 14.92 3.08 -0.79
C LEU A 444 15.95 4.21 -0.68
N ALA A 445 15.52 5.38 -0.18
CA ALA A 445 16.37 6.52 0.14
C ALA A 445 17.02 6.42 1.54
N ASP A 446 16.80 5.31 2.26
CA ASP A 446 17.26 5.11 3.63
C ASP A 446 16.73 6.19 4.61
N GLU A 447 15.55 6.74 4.32
CA GLU A 447 14.81 7.72 5.12
C GLU A 447 13.74 7.04 6.01
N PRO A 448 13.22 7.75 7.03
CA PRO A 448 12.06 7.27 7.80
C PRO A 448 10.81 7.13 6.93
N MET A 449 10.18 5.95 6.93
CA MET A 449 8.90 5.77 6.23
C MET A 449 7.77 6.50 6.99
N PRO A 450 6.81 7.12 6.28
CA PRO A 450 5.64 7.71 6.93
C PRO A 450 4.83 6.69 7.74
N SER A 451 4.83 5.42 7.32
CA SER A 451 4.17 4.31 7.99
C SER A 451 5.00 3.03 7.92
N GLU A 452 5.98 2.92 8.82
CA GLU A 452 6.76 1.70 9.02
C GLU A 452 6.10 0.74 10.02
N LEU A 453 6.04 -0.54 9.67
CA LEU A 453 5.75 -1.59 10.63
C LEU A 453 7.03 -1.93 11.40
N LYS A 454 6.98 -1.86 12.73
CA LYS A 454 8.08 -2.31 13.58
C LYS A 454 8.04 -3.84 13.70
N VAL A 455 8.88 -4.51 12.92
CA VAL A 455 8.95 -5.97 12.80
C VAL A 455 9.83 -6.61 13.88
#